data_AF-A0A5J5UVL2-F1
#
_entry.id   AF-A0A5J5UVL2-F1
#
_cell.length_a   1.000
_cell.length_b   1.000
_cell.length_c   1.000
_cell.angle_alpha   90.00
_cell.angle_beta   90.00
_cell.angle_gamma   90.00
#
_symmetry.space_group_name_H-M   'P 1'
#
loop_
_entity.id
_entity.type
_entity.pdbx_description
1 polymer ?
#
loop_
_entity_poly.entity_id
_entity_poly.type
_entity_poly.pdbx_seq_one_letter_code
_entity_poly.pdbx_strand_id
1 'polypeptide(L)'
;MAIPPKSVGAVIPTEDGLASRFWIKFRRESVLSLYSPFVVCLASGSLEIDTFRHCIAQDVHFLKAFAQAYELAEDCADDDDAKLAISKLRKGVLEALKLHNSFVQEWGLDFVKECPVNSATLKYTEFVLATASGKVEGLKAPGKLDTPFEKTKIAAYTLGAMTPCMRLYAFLGKELEAVLDPNEHDHPYKKWIGNYSSEGFQATTLQTEDLLDKLSVSLTGEELNIIEKLYHQAMKLEIEFFYAQTLTQPTVIPLTKEHDPARNRLMIFSDFDLTCTVVDSSAILAEIAIVTAPKSDQNQPEGQITRMSSSELRNTWGELSQQYTEEYEQCIESMLPSDKEEFNYETLHTALEKLSDFEKRANSRVIESGVLKGLNFEDIKRAGERLILQDGCTNFLQKIVKDENLNANVHLLSYCWCGDLIRAAFSSGV
;
A
#
# COMPACT_ATOMS: atom_id res chain seq x y z
N MET A 1 2.57 -58.68 3.32
CA MET A 1 1.85 -57.54 2.71
C MET A 1 1.73 -56.49 3.82
N ALA A 2 2.76 -55.64 3.93
CA ALA A 2 2.95 -54.74 5.07
C ALA A 2 2.33 -53.38 4.78
N ILE A 3 1.53 -52.91 5.73
CA ILE A 3 0.83 -51.62 5.69
C ILE A 3 1.88 -50.52 5.92
N PRO A 4 2.00 -49.53 5.03
CA PRO A 4 2.97 -48.44 5.19
C PRO A 4 2.57 -47.50 6.34
N PRO A 5 3.54 -46.87 7.02
CA PRO A 5 3.27 -45.93 8.10
C PRO A 5 2.62 -44.65 7.55
N LYS A 6 1.60 -44.16 8.27
CA LYS A 6 0.90 -42.91 7.98
C LYS A 6 1.87 -41.75 7.97
N SER A 7 1.83 -40.95 6.90
CA SER A 7 2.50 -39.67 6.80
C SER A 7 2.14 -38.79 8.00
N VAL A 8 3.16 -38.21 8.64
CA VAL A 8 3.02 -37.11 9.58
C VAL A 8 2.30 -35.98 8.85
N GLY A 9 1.07 -35.70 9.25
CA GLY A 9 0.23 -34.69 8.61
C GLY A 9 0.87 -33.31 8.74
N ALA A 10 0.89 -32.57 7.64
CA ALA A 10 1.11 -31.14 7.66
C ALA A 10 0.10 -30.50 8.62
N VAL A 11 0.61 -29.77 9.61
CA VAL A 11 -0.22 -29.01 10.55
C VAL A 11 -0.82 -27.85 9.75
N ILE A 12 -2.12 -27.95 9.48
CA ILE A 12 -2.91 -26.83 8.97
C ILE A 12 -2.97 -25.81 10.12
N PRO A 13 -2.58 -24.54 9.92
CA PRO A 13 -2.63 -23.54 10.97
C PRO A 13 -4.08 -23.35 11.40
N THR A 14 -4.37 -23.68 12.66
CA THR A 14 -5.67 -23.44 13.28
C THR A 14 -5.88 -21.94 13.43
N GLU A 15 -7.00 -21.42 12.94
CA GLU A 15 -7.43 -20.01 13.08
C GLU A 15 -7.61 -19.54 14.55
N ASP A 16 -7.32 -20.39 15.54
CA ASP A 16 -7.58 -20.16 16.98
C ASP A 16 -6.38 -19.65 17.80
N GLY A 17 -5.18 -19.54 17.20
CA GLY A 17 -3.97 -19.08 17.90
C GLY A 17 -3.96 -17.59 18.27
N LEU A 18 -3.30 -17.19 19.37
CA LEU A 18 -3.20 -15.79 19.79
C LEU A 18 -2.45 -14.96 18.73
N ALA A 19 -1.32 -15.47 18.25
CA ALA A 19 -0.51 -14.84 17.21
C ALA A 19 -1.32 -14.63 15.91
N SER A 20 -2.06 -15.65 15.48
CA SER A 20 -2.93 -15.57 14.29
C SER A 20 -4.02 -14.50 14.45
N ARG A 21 -4.66 -14.44 15.62
CA ARG A 21 -5.67 -13.41 15.94
C ARG A 21 -5.09 -12.00 15.89
N PHE A 22 -3.88 -11.80 16.41
CA PHE A 22 -3.20 -10.49 16.33
C PHE A 22 -2.82 -10.13 14.91
N TRP A 23 -2.29 -11.08 14.13
CA TRP A 23 -1.99 -10.87 12.72
C TRP A 23 -3.22 -10.43 11.91
N ILE A 24 -4.36 -11.09 12.11
CA ILE A 24 -5.63 -10.72 11.46
C ILE A 24 -6.07 -9.33 11.91
N LYS A 25 -5.99 -9.03 13.21
CA LYS A 25 -6.41 -7.74 13.79
C LYS A 25 -5.57 -6.56 13.28
N PHE A 26 -4.26 -6.76 13.08
CA PHE A 26 -3.31 -5.74 12.62
C PHE A 26 -2.89 -5.94 11.15
N ARG A 27 -3.79 -6.52 10.33
CA ARG A 27 -3.56 -6.73 8.90
C ARG A 27 -3.39 -5.41 8.13
N ARG A 28 -3.95 -4.31 8.64
CA ARG A 28 -3.77 -2.99 8.01
C ARG A 28 -2.29 -2.58 8.00
N GLU A 29 -1.57 -2.87 9.08
CA GLU A 29 -0.16 -2.55 9.23
C GLU A 29 0.73 -3.34 8.27
N SER A 30 0.40 -4.62 8.01
CA SER A 30 1.14 -5.41 7.02
C SER A 30 0.93 -4.91 5.60
N VAL A 31 -0.29 -4.50 5.23
CA VAL A 31 -0.58 -3.85 3.94
C VAL A 31 0.19 -2.54 3.79
N LEU A 32 0.25 -1.72 4.84
CA LEU A 32 1.02 -0.46 4.84
C LEU A 32 2.53 -0.70 4.68
N SER A 33 3.04 -1.82 5.19
CA SER A 33 4.45 -2.21 5.03
C SER A 33 4.72 -2.72 3.62
N LEU A 34 3.84 -3.58 3.08
CA LEU A 34 3.93 -4.12 1.73
C LEU A 34 3.95 -3.02 0.66
N TYR A 35 3.11 -2.00 0.84
CA TYR A 35 3.06 -0.84 -0.05
C TYR A 35 3.92 0.34 0.41
N SER A 36 4.84 0.11 1.35
CA SER A 36 5.84 1.13 1.66
C SER A 36 6.70 1.42 0.42
N PRO A 37 7.14 2.67 0.23
CA PRO A 37 8.01 3.03 -0.90
C PRO A 37 9.22 2.10 -1.08
N PHE A 38 9.88 1.73 0.03
CA PHE A 38 11.01 0.81 0.02
C PHE A 38 10.64 -0.56 -0.55
N VAL A 39 9.57 -1.18 -0.04
CA VAL A 39 9.16 -2.52 -0.44
C VAL A 39 8.66 -2.55 -1.89
N VAL A 40 7.92 -1.54 -2.33
CA VAL A 40 7.46 -1.43 -3.74
C VAL A 40 8.64 -1.28 -4.71
N CYS A 41 9.62 -0.45 -4.37
CA CYS A 41 10.85 -0.34 -5.17
C CYS A 41 11.65 -1.65 -5.17
N LEU A 42 11.73 -2.34 -4.03
CA LEU A 42 12.41 -3.63 -3.92
C LEU A 42 11.71 -4.69 -4.79
N ALA A 43 10.38 -4.73 -4.76
CA ALA A 43 9.54 -5.63 -5.54
C ALA A 43 9.72 -5.49 -7.05
N SER A 44 9.88 -4.24 -7.51
CA SER A 44 9.99 -3.89 -8.92
C SER A 44 11.42 -3.93 -9.46
N GLY A 45 12.40 -4.27 -8.62
CA GLY A 45 13.82 -4.21 -8.98
C GLY A 45 14.38 -2.79 -9.18
N SER A 46 13.56 -1.75 -8.97
CA SER A 46 13.91 -0.33 -9.17
C SER A 46 14.52 0.34 -7.93
N LEU A 47 14.64 -0.38 -6.81
CA LEU A 47 15.32 0.13 -5.63
C LEU A 47 16.79 0.39 -5.95
N GLU A 48 17.27 1.59 -5.63
CA GLU A 48 18.70 1.90 -5.72
C GLU A 48 19.50 1.05 -4.72
N ILE A 49 20.63 0.50 -5.19
CA ILE A 49 21.41 -0.47 -4.41
C ILE A 49 21.92 0.14 -3.10
N ASP A 50 22.24 1.43 -3.07
CA ASP A 50 22.74 2.09 -1.86
C ASP A 50 21.66 2.26 -0.78
N THR A 51 20.39 2.40 -1.17
CA THR A 51 19.25 2.35 -0.23
C THR A 51 19.10 0.94 0.35
N PHE A 52 19.21 -0.10 -0.49
CA PHE A 52 19.19 -1.48 -0.01
C PHE A 52 20.34 -1.75 0.98
N ARG A 53 21.57 -1.33 0.64
CA ARG A 53 22.73 -1.46 1.53
C ARG A 53 22.54 -0.75 2.87
N HIS A 54 21.96 0.45 2.87
CA HIS A 54 21.61 1.16 4.10
C HIS A 54 20.61 0.38 4.96
N CYS A 55 19.55 -0.17 4.34
CA CYS A 55 18.58 -1.00 5.05
C CYS A 55 19.25 -2.21 5.72
N ILE A 56 20.10 -2.93 4.98
CA ILE A 56 20.85 -4.09 5.50
C ILE A 56 21.83 -3.68 6.62
N ALA A 57 22.48 -2.51 6.51
CA ALA A 57 23.35 -1.98 7.56
C ALA A 57 22.56 -1.67 8.86
N GLN A 58 21.35 -1.12 8.74
CA GLN A 58 20.46 -0.91 9.89
C GLN A 58 19.98 -2.25 10.48
N ASP A 59 19.70 -3.25 9.65
CA ASP A 59 19.23 -4.57 10.09
C ASP A 59 20.27 -5.32 10.95
N VAL A 60 21.57 -5.05 10.76
CA VAL A 60 22.63 -5.56 11.66
C VAL A 60 22.40 -5.14 13.12
N HIS A 61 21.86 -3.94 13.37
CA HIS A 61 21.54 -3.48 14.72
C HIS A 61 20.30 -4.20 15.28
N PHE A 62 19.30 -4.46 14.43
CA PHE A 62 18.14 -5.28 14.78
C PHE A 62 18.53 -6.68 15.20
N LEU A 63 19.31 -7.38 14.37
CA LEU A 63 19.71 -8.75 14.65
C LEU A 63 20.53 -8.85 15.96
N LYS A 64 21.35 -7.86 16.29
CA LYS A 64 22.05 -7.78 17.59
C LYS A 64 21.08 -7.63 18.76
N ALA A 65 20.12 -6.72 18.66
CA ALA A 65 19.11 -6.51 19.70
C ALA A 65 18.20 -7.75 19.87
N PHE A 66 17.80 -8.38 18.76
CA PHE A 66 16.98 -9.60 18.77
C PHE A 66 17.73 -10.78 19.40
N ALA A 67 19.03 -10.95 19.09
CA ALA A 67 19.83 -11.99 19.73
C ALA A 67 19.90 -11.82 21.26
N GLN A 68 20.09 -10.58 21.73
CA GLN A 68 20.08 -10.25 23.16
C GLN A 68 18.70 -10.43 23.80
N ALA A 69 17.64 -10.02 23.12
CA ALA A 69 16.28 -10.18 23.62
C ALA A 69 15.89 -11.66 23.75
N TYR A 70 16.28 -12.50 22.79
CA TYR A 70 16.08 -13.95 22.91
C TYR A 70 16.91 -14.55 24.05
N GLU A 71 18.12 -14.09 24.30
CA GLU A 71 18.92 -14.53 25.46
C GLU A 71 18.21 -14.21 26.78
N LEU A 72 17.71 -12.98 26.93
CA LEU A 72 16.95 -12.58 28.12
C LEU A 72 15.62 -13.36 28.25
N ALA A 73 14.95 -13.65 27.14
CA ALA A 73 13.73 -14.45 27.13
C ALA A 73 14.01 -15.93 27.50
N GLU A 74 15.14 -16.49 27.04
CA GLU A 74 15.61 -17.84 27.39
C GLU A 74 15.85 -17.95 28.90
N ASP A 75 16.52 -16.95 29.50
CA ASP A 75 16.75 -16.88 30.95
C ASP A 75 15.46 -16.72 31.78
N CYS A 76 14.42 -16.17 31.16
CA CYS A 76 13.12 -15.91 31.79
C CYS A 76 12.11 -17.04 31.61
N ALA A 77 12.31 -17.96 30.66
CA ALA A 77 11.44 -19.10 30.47
C ALA A 77 11.65 -20.13 31.59
N ASP A 78 10.56 -20.70 32.12
CA ASP A 78 10.63 -21.75 33.16
C ASP A 78 10.66 -23.17 32.55
N ASP A 79 10.00 -23.35 31.41
CA ASP A 79 9.87 -24.62 30.69
C ASP A 79 11.09 -24.91 29.80
N ASP A 80 11.65 -26.12 29.90
CA ASP A 80 12.86 -26.51 29.17
C ASP A 80 12.62 -26.63 27.65
N ASP A 81 11.42 -27.03 27.22
CA ASP A 81 11.05 -27.07 25.81
C ASP A 81 10.97 -25.65 25.23
N ALA A 82 10.39 -24.70 25.98
CA ALA A 82 10.37 -23.28 25.63
C ALA A 82 11.78 -22.69 25.56
N LYS A 83 12.65 -22.96 26.53
CA LYS A 83 14.07 -22.53 26.48
C LYS A 83 14.76 -23.05 25.23
N LEU A 84 14.61 -24.34 24.93
CA LEU A 84 15.22 -24.94 23.74
C LEU A 84 14.69 -24.30 22.45
N ALA A 85 13.39 -23.99 22.38
CA ALA A 85 12.81 -23.30 21.24
C ALA A 85 13.37 -21.87 21.08
N ILE A 86 13.43 -21.09 22.16
CA ILE A 86 14.01 -19.73 22.16
C ILE A 86 15.50 -19.78 21.75
N SER A 87 16.26 -20.73 22.29
CA SER A 87 17.68 -20.92 21.98
C SER A 87 17.91 -21.20 20.48
N LYS A 88 17.02 -21.99 19.86
CA LYS A 88 17.04 -22.23 18.40
C LYS A 88 16.76 -20.94 17.61
N LEU A 89 15.78 -20.14 18.02
CA LEU A 89 15.49 -18.84 17.39
C LEU A 89 16.69 -17.89 17.50
N ARG A 90 17.30 -17.79 18.70
CA ARG A 90 18.52 -17.02 18.94
C ARG A 90 19.65 -17.45 18.01
N LYS A 91 19.87 -18.76 17.86
CA LYS A 91 20.88 -19.31 16.95
C LYS A 91 20.62 -18.90 15.50
N GLY A 92 19.38 -18.95 15.03
CA GLY A 92 19.00 -18.50 13.69
C GLY A 92 19.33 -17.02 13.45
N VAL A 93 19.03 -16.15 14.41
CA VAL A 93 19.39 -14.72 14.35
C VAL A 93 20.91 -14.52 14.31
N LEU A 94 21.67 -15.27 15.11
CA LEU A 94 23.14 -15.17 15.11
C LEU A 94 23.75 -15.66 13.78
N GLU A 95 23.15 -16.64 13.12
CA GLU A 95 23.55 -17.11 11.79
C GLU A 95 23.23 -16.05 10.72
N ALA A 96 22.03 -15.47 10.75
CA ALA A 96 21.65 -14.36 9.88
C ALA A 96 22.59 -13.15 10.04
N LEU A 97 22.96 -12.81 11.29
CA LEU A 97 23.89 -11.72 11.60
C LEU A 97 25.28 -11.97 11.02
N LYS A 98 25.78 -13.21 11.07
CA LYS A 98 27.07 -13.57 10.45
C LYS A 98 27.03 -13.36 8.94
N LEU A 99 25.94 -13.77 8.30
CA LEU A 99 25.74 -13.60 6.86
C LEU A 99 25.63 -12.12 6.46
N HIS A 100 24.91 -11.31 7.25
CA HIS A 100 24.82 -9.86 7.02
C HIS A 100 26.19 -9.20 7.15
N ASN A 101 26.95 -9.54 8.21
CA ASN A 101 28.30 -9.00 8.38
C ASN A 101 29.24 -9.39 7.22
N SER A 102 29.14 -10.59 6.65
CA SER A 102 29.97 -10.95 5.49
C SER A 102 29.63 -10.11 4.25
N PHE A 103 28.35 -9.93 3.92
CA PHE A 103 27.95 -9.08 2.79
C PHE A 103 28.37 -7.63 2.97
N VAL A 104 28.20 -7.13 4.18
CA VAL A 104 28.52 -5.75 4.51
C VAL A 104 30.04 -5.51 4.48
N GLN A 105 30.86 -6.50 4.89
CA GLN A 105 32.31 -6.45 4.73
C GLN A 105 32.73 -6.47 3.26
N GLU A 106 32.05 -7.25 2.42
CA GLU A 106 32.28 -7.29 0.96
C GLU A 106 31.97 -5.95 0.29
N TRP A 107 31.04 -5.15 0.82
CA TRP A 107 30.73 -3.80 0.35
C TRP A 107 31.74 -2.73 0.78
N GLY A 108 32.67 -3.08 1.69
CA GLY A 108 33.73 -2.19 2.19
C GLY A 108 33.60 -1.89 3.68
N LEU A 109 34.72 -1.99 4.41
CA LEU A 109 34.80 -1.87 5.88
C LEU A 109 34.35 -0.52 6.45
N ASP A 110 34.29 0.54 5.63
CA ASP A 110 33.90 1.89 6.06
C ASP A 110 32.37 2.10 6.05
N PHE A 111 31.60 1.33 5.27
CA PHE A 111 30.17 1.57 5.08
C PHE A 111 29.34 1.46 6.38
N VAL A 112 29.70 0.54 7.30
CA VAL A 112 29.01 0.40 8.61
C VAL A 112 29.43 1.46 9.60
N LYS A 113 30.70 1.87 9.57
CA LYS A 113 31.19 2.93 10.47
C LYS A 113 30.60 4.28 10.09
N GLU A 114 30.29 4.47 8.80
CA GLU A 114 29.71 5.70 8.25
C GLU A 114 28.18 5.73 8.29
N CYS A 115 27.50 4.61 8.58
CA CYS A 115 26.04 4.56 8.67
C CYS A 115 25.58 4.63 10.14
N PRO A 116 25.30 5.82 10.72
CA PRO A 116 24.77 5.91 12.07
C PRO A 116 23.42 5.23 12.17
N VAL A 117 23.11 4.68 13.35
CA VAL A 117 21.79 4.11 13.64
C VAL A 117 20.75 5.21 13.48
N ASN A 118 19.76 4.99 12.61
CA ASN A 118 18.70 5.96 12.41
C ASN A 118 17.68 5.92 13.57
N SER A 119 16.84 6.95 13.68
CA SER A 119 15.90 7.05 14.80
C SER A 119 14.88 5.90 14.84
N ALA A 120 14.44 5.36 13.70
CA ALA A 120 13.46 4.28 13.66
C ALA A 120 14.08 2.96 14.18
N THR A 121 15.27 2.62 13.70
CA THR A 121 16.07 1.49 14.18
C THR A 121 16.34 1.59 15.67
N LEU A 122 16.75 2.78 16.16
CA LEU A 122 17.01 2.98 17.58
C LEU A 122 15.75 2.76 18.42
N LYS A 123 14.62 3.40 18.07
CA LYS A 123 13.35 3.25 18.79
C LYS A 123 12.93 1.78 18.89
N TYR A 124 13.03 1.03 17.80
CA TYR A 124 12.55 -0.35 17.78
C TYR A 124 13.50 -1.28 18.56
N THR A 125 14.81 -1.15 18.38
CA THR A 125 15.78 -1.93 19.17
C THR A 125 15.67 -1.65 20.67
N GLU A 126 15.49 -0.38 21.07
CA GLU A 126 15.25 0.00 22.47
C GLU A 126 13.94 -0.57 23.02
N PHE A 127 12.87 -0.54 22.22
CA PHE A 127 11.57 -1.12 22.59
C PHE A 127 11.67 -2.64 22.88
N VAL A 128 12.33 -3.39 22.00
CA VAL A 128 12.50 -4.84 22.16
C VAL A 128 13.36 -5.15 23.38
N LEU A 129 14.50 -4.46 23.55
CA LEU A 129 15.39 -4.67 24.70
C LEU A 129 14.75 -4.24 26.03
N ALA A 130 13.99 -3.15 26.05
CA ALA A 130 13.24 -2.72 27.22
C ALA A 130 12.19 -3.76 27.62
N THR A 131 11.46 -4.31 26.64
CA THR A 131 10.49 -5.39 26.85
C THR A 131 11.17 -6.64 27.44
N ALA A 132 12.28 -7.06 26.83
CA ALA A 132 13.05 -8.23 27.28
C ALA A 132 13.69 -8.05 28.66
N SER A 133 14.01 -6.81 29.04
CA SER A 133 14.50 -6.47 30.38
C SER A 133 13.36 -6.30 31.42
N GLY A 134 12.12 -6.59 31.05
CA GLY A 134 10.94 -6.47 31.93
C GLY A 134 10.43 -5.05 32.16
N LYS A 135 10.88 -4.06 31.36
CA LYS A 135 10.37 -2.68 31.40
C LYS A 135 9.11 -2.55 30.54
N VAL A 136 8.05 -3.24 30.94
CA VAL A 136 6.75 -3.22 30.25
C VAL A 136 5.73 -2.52 31.15
N GLU A 137 4.94 -1.62 30.56
CA GLU A 137 3.89 -0.91 31.27
C GLU A 137 2.84 -1.88 31.83
N GLY A 138 2.55 -1.79 33.13
CA GLY A 138 1.64 -2.71 33.84
C GLY A 138 2.34 -3.82 34.63
N LEU A 139 3.65 -4.04 34.44
CA LEU A 139 4.44 -4.87 35.33
C LEU A 139 4.90 -4.09 36.57
N LYS A 140 4.91 -4.74 37.74
CA LYS A 140 5.56 -4.20 38.94
C LYS A 140 7.06 -4.07 38.66
N ALA A 141 7.66 -2.97 39.12
CA ALA A 141 9.03 -2.57 38.77
C ALA A 141 10.08 -3.72 38.85
N PRO A 142 11.16 -3.68 38.03
CA PRO A 142 12.07 -4.80 37.77
C PRO A 142 12.81 -5.36 38.99
N GLY A 143 12.73 -4.71 40.15
CA GLY A 143 13.44 -5.09 41.37
C GLY A 143 12.77 -6.20 42.19
N LYS A 144 11.64 -6.77 41.74
CA LYS A 144 10.88 -7.76 42.54
C LYS A 144 10.03 -8.73 41.71
N LEU A 145 10.57 -9.27 40.61
CA LEU A 145 10.00 -10.46 39.96
C LEU A 145 10.48 -11.69 40.74
N ASP A 146 9.82 -11.97 41.86
CA ASP A 146 10.29 -12.93 42.87
C ASP A 146 9.94 -14.38 42.50
N THR A 147 9.05 -14.59 41.52
CA THR A 147 8.53 -15.93 41.18
C THR A 147 8.89 -16.39 39.77
N PRO A 148 9.14 -17.70 39.55
CA PRO A 148 9.34 -18.27 38.20
C PRO A 148 8.20 -17.93 37.23
N PHE A 149 6.96 -17.86 37.73
CA PHE A 149 5.80 -17.48 36.93
C PHE A 149 5.88 -16.05 36.39
N GLU A 150 6.33 -15.08 37.22
CA GLU A 150 6.52 -13.70 36.79
C GLU A 150 7.64 -13.54 35.75
N LYS A 151 8.67 -14.38 35.82
CA LYS A 151 9.74 -14.43 34.79
C LYS A 151 9.21 -14.97 33.46
N THR A 152 8.43 -16.04 33.47
CA THR A 152 7.85 -16.60 32.23
C THR A 152 6.99 -15.60 31.47
N LYS A 153 6.34 -14.64 32.16
CA LYS A 153 5.62 -13.53 31.50
C LYS A 153 6.53 -12.66 30.64
N ILE A 154 7.77 -12.41 31.10
CA ILE A 154 8.75 -11.63 30.34
C ILE A 154 9.11 -12.35 29.04
N ALA A 155 9.27 -13.68 29.07
CA ALA A 155 9.49 -14.46 27.86
C ALA A 155 8.30 -14.31 26.89
N ALA A 156 7.06 -14.46 27.37
CA ALA A 156 5.86 -14.26 26.55
C ALA A 156 5.77 -12.85 25.96
N TYR A 157 6.05 -11.81 26.75
CA TYR A 157 6.02 -10.40 26.31
C TYR A 157 7.11 -10.10 25.28
N THR A 158 8.30 -10.65 25.48
CA THR A 158 9.42 -10.52 24.55
C THR A 158 9.07 -11.15 23.21
N LEU A 159 8.54 -12.38 23.22
CA LEU A 159 8.04 -13.03 22.00
C LEU A 159 6.91 -12.20 21.37
N GLY A 160 5.99 -11.65 22.17
CA GLY A 160 4.94 -10.75 21.69
C GLY A 160 5.45 -9.53 20.91
N ALA A 161 6.58 -8.97 21.33
CA ALA A 161 7.24 -7.85 20.67
C ALA A 161 8.09 -8.24 19.44
N MET A 162 8.46 -9.51 19.30
CA MET A 162 9.38 -10.00 18.24
C MET A 162 8.68 -10.80 17.15
N THR A 163 7.62 -11.56 17.47
CA THR A 163 6.82 -12.35 16.52
C THR A 163 6.32 -11.54 15.31
N PRO A 164 5.86 -10.26 15.46
CA PRO A 164 5.43 -9.45 14.33
C PRO A 164 6.47 -9.30 13.22
N CYS A 165 7.74 -9.16 13.57
CA CYS A 165 8.85 -9.03 12.62
C CYS A 165 8.97 -10.29 11.75
N MET A 166 9.06 -11.46 12.40
CA MET A 166 9.14 -12.76 11.69
C MET A 166 7.94 -12.97 10.77
N ARG A 167 6.74 -12.70 11.30
CA ARG A 167 5.49 -12.86 10.55
C ARG A 167 5.39 -11.89 9.36
N LEU A 168 5.77 -10.64 9.56
CA LEU A 168 5.72 -9.62 8.51
C LEU A 168 6.69 -9.95 7.38
N TYR A 169 7.94 -10.30 7.68
CA TYR A 169 8.92 -10.66 6.65
C TYR A 169 8.53 -11.94 5.90
N ALA A 170 7.96 -12.93 6.59
CA ALA A 170 7.40 -14.12 5.94
C ALA A 170 6.27 -13.78 4.96
N PHE A 171 5.36 -12.87 5.37
CA PHE A 171 4.30 -12.36 4.52
C PHE A 171 4.84 -11.60 3.31
N LEU A 172 5.75 -10.62 3.52
CA LEU A 172 6.36 -9.85 2.46
C LEU A 172 7.09 -10.76 1.47
N GLY A 173 7.87 -11.73 1.95
CA GLY A 173 8.55 -12.70 1.08
C GLY A 173 7.59 -13.43 0.14
N LYS A 174 6.42 -13.86 0.64
CA LYS A 174 5.41 -14.55 -0.19
C LYS A 174 4.68 -13.64 -1.17
N GLU A 175 4.28 -12.45 -0.73
CA GLU A 175 3.63 -11.47 -1.61
C GLU A 175 4.57 -11.02 -2.73
N LEU A 176 5.84 -10.80 -2.42
CA LEU A 176 6.86 -10.42 -3.39
C LEU A 176 7.22 -11.56 -4.34
N GLU A 177 7.39 -12.78 -3.84
CA GLU A 177 7.63 -13.97 -4.68
C GLU A 177 6.51 -14.19 -5.70
N ALA A 178 5.26 -13.91 -5.32
CA ALA A 178 4.10 -14.09 -6.18
C ALA A 178 4.03 -13.10 -7.37
N VAL A 179 4.75 -11.98 -7.30
CA VAL A 179 4.76 -10.96 -8.35
C VAL A 179 6.08 -10.91 -9.14
N LEU A 180 7.07 -11.73 -8.78
CA LEU A 180 8.29 -11.88 -9.57
C LEU A 180 7.99 -12.61 -10.88
N ASP A 181 8.55 -12.13 -11.99
CA ASP A 181 8.53 -12.86 -13.25
C ASP A 181 9.40 -14.14 -13.10
N PRO A 182 8.81 -15.35 -13.28
CA PRO A 182 9.57 -16.60 -13.21
C PRO A 182 10.72 -16.67 -14.22
N ASN A 183 10.58 -15.98 -15.36
CA ASN A 183 11.55 -15.93 -16.44
C ASN A 183 12.62 -14.84 -16.22
N GLU A 184 12.43 -13.94 -15.27
CA GLU A 184 13.42 -12.94 -14.90
C GLU A 184 14.50 -13.58 -14.02
N HIS A 185 15.66 -13.80 -14.63
CA HIS A 185 16.82 -14.38 -13.95
C HIS A 185 17.67 -13.34 -13.21
N ASP A 186 17.59 -12.07 -13.60
CA ASP A 186 18.52 -11.01 -13.15
C ASP A 186 17.93 -10.03 -12.13
N HIS A 187 16.77 -10.33 -11.53
CA HIS A 187 16.16 -9.44 -10.54
C HIS A 187 17.12 -9.20 -9.35
N PRO A 188 17.57 -7.94 -9.08
CA PRO A 188 18.68 -7.65 -8.15
C PRO A 188 18.46 -8.16 -6.73
N TYR A 189 17.20 -8.22 -6.29
CA TYR A 189 16.80 -8.58 -4.93
C TYR A 189 16.20 -9.99 -4.80
N LYS A 190 16.28 -10.82 -5.85
CA LYS A 190 15.67 -12.17 -5.89
C LYS A 190 16.10 -13.06 -4.73
N LYS A 191 17.38 -13.00 -4.35
CA LYS A 191 17.94 -13.78 -3.24
C LYS A 191 17.35 -13.36 -1.90
N TRP A 192 17.14 -12.06 -1.69
CA TRP A 192 16.53 -11.55 -0.46
C TRP A 192 15.08 -12.01 -0.37
N ILE A 193 14.30 -11.83 -1.45
CA ILE A 193 12.90 -12.29 -1.53
C ILE A 193 12.81 -13.80 -1.29
N GLY A 194 13.63 -14.58 -2.00
CA GLY A 194 13.69 -16.04 -1.89
C GLY A 194 14.04 -16.56 -0.49
N ASN A 195 14.85 -15.83 0.28
CA ASN A 195 15.16 -16.21 1.66
C ASN A 195 13.91 -16.14 2.54
N TYR A 196 13.16 -15.04 2.48
CA TYR A 196 11.97 -14.83 3.30
C TYR A 196 10.75 -15.62 2.81
N SER A 197 10.67 -15.93 1.52
CA SER A 197 9.65 -16.80 0.94
C SER A 197 9.93 -18.30 1.15
N SER A 198 11.16 -18.67 1.52
CA SER A 198 11.58 -20.07 1.67
C SER A 198 10.78 -20.84 2.72
N GLU A 199 10.55 -22.14 2.47
CA GLU A 199 9.87 -23.02 3.42
C GLU A 199 10.53 -23.04 4.80
N GLY A 200 11.87 -22.91 4.84
CA GLY A 200 12.62 -22.83 6.09
C GLY A 200 12.26 -21.59 6.92
N PHE A 201 12.22 -20.40 6.30
CA PHE A 201 11.84 -19.17 6.99
C PHE A 201 10.38 -19.18 7.44
N GLN A 202 9.49 -19.70 6.59
CA GLN A 202 8.07 -19.86 6.91
C GLN A 202 7.87 -20.82 8.11
N ALA A 203 8.62 -21.93 8.15
CA ALA A 203 8.57 -22.87 9.27
C ALA A 203 9.09 -22.24 10.58
N THR A 204 10.16 -21.45 10.55
CA THR A 204 10.66 -20.73 11.72
C THR A 204 9.65 -19.68 12.21
N THR A 205 8.95 -19.01 11.29
CA THR A 205 7.88 -18.07 11.62
C THR A 205 6.75 -18.76 12.37
N LEU A 206 6.24 -19.86 11.83
CA LEU A 206 5.19 -20.66 12.49
C LEU A 206 5.66 -21.17 13.87
N GLN A 207 6.91 -21.63 14.00
CA GLN A 207 7.46 -22.03 15.30
C GLN A 207 7.50 -20.88 16.31
N THR A 208 7.73 -19.65 15.85
CA THR A 208 7.74 -18.45 16.70
C THR A 208 6.32 -18.11 17.15
N GLU A 209 5.34 -18.21 16.26
CA GLU A 209 3.91 -18.02 16.57
C GLU A 209 3.40 -19.09 17.55
N ASP A 210 3.70 -20.36 17.31
CA ASP A 210 3.33 -21.48 18.20
C ASP A 210 3.95 -21.33 19.59
N LEU A 211 5.19 -20.84 19.69
CA LEU A 211 5.86 -20.61 20.95
C LEU A 211 5.21 -19.46 21.73
N LEU A 212 4.85 -18.35 21.05
CA LEU A 212 4.10 -17.26 21.67
C LEU A 212 2.76 -17.76 22.21
N ASP A 213 2.04 -18.55 21.43
CA ASP A 213 0.75 -19.12 21.83
C ASP A 213 0.90 -19.99 23.08
N LYS A 214 1.91 -20.88 23.11
CA LYS A 214 2.22 -21.74 24.27
C LYS A 214 2.54 -20.95 25.53
N LEU A 215 3.42 -19.95 25.43
CA LEU A 215 3.80 -19.10 26.56
C LEU A 215 2.64 -18.24 27.07
N SER A 216 1.59 -18.06 26.26
CA SER A 216 0.43 -17.24 26.59
C SER A 216 -0.73 -18.01 27.25
N VAL A 217 -0.70 -19.35 27.27
CA VAL A 217 -1.82 -20.19 27.75
C VAL A 217 -2.22 -19.90 29.20
N SER A 218 -1.24 -19.60 30.07
CA SER A 218 -1.45 -19.39 31.50
C SER A 218 -1.70 -17.93 31.89
N LEU A 219 -1.72 -17.02 30.90
CA LEU A 219 -1.88 -15.59 31.12
C LEU A 219 -3.35 -15.19 31.28
N THR A 220 -3.58 -14.20 32.14
CA THR A 220 -4.87 -13.56 32.33
C THR A 220 -5.24 -12.67 31.13
N GLY A 221 -6.53 -12.30 31.01
CA GLY A 221 -6.97 -11.41 29.93
C GLY A 221 -6.27 -10.05 29.92
N GLU A 222 -5.91 -9.50 31.09
CA GLU A 222 -5.14 -8.25 31.19
C GLU A 222 -3.71 -8.42 30.65
N GLU A 223 -3.07 -9.55 30.93
CA GLU A 223 -1.72 -9.86 30.47
C GLU A 223 -1.69 -10.17 28.96
N LEU A 224 -2.72 -10.83 28.42
CA LEU A 224 -2.89 -11.02 26.98
C LEU A 224 -3.09 -9.67 26.26
N ASN A 225 -3.81 -8.72 26.86
CA ASN A 225 -3.93 -7.36 26.33
C ASN A 225 -2.60 -6.62 26.30
N ILE A 226 -1.67 -6.91 27.21
CA ILE A 226 -0.30 -6.37 27.16
C ILE A 226 0.44 -6.92 25.93
N ILE A 227 0.37 -8.23 25.69
CA ILE A 227 0.97 -8.84 24.48
C ILE A 227 0.38 -8.22 23.22
N GLU A 228 -0.93 -8.02 23.16
CA GLU A 228 -1.56 -7.36 22.02
C GLU A 228 -0.97 -5.97 21.75
N LYS A 229 -0.81 -5.15 22.80
CA LYS A 229 -0.22 -3.81 22.69
C LYS A 229 1.23 -3.86 22.21
N LEU A 230 2.02 -4.81 22.73
CA LEU A 230 3.42 -5.02 22.32
C LEU A 230 3.49 -5.44 20.85
N TYR A 231 2.64 -6.38 20.43
CA TYR A 231 2.54 -6.86 19.06
C TYR A 231 2.20 -5.72 18.09
N HIS A 232 1.17 -4.93 18.43
CA HIS A 232 0.77 -3.77 17.63
C HIS A 232 1.86 -2.70 17.58
N GLN A 233 2.54 -2.43 18.70
CA GLN A 233 3.63 -1.46 18.74
C GLN A 233 4.80 -1.89 17.85
N ALA A 234 5.17 -3.17 17.86
CA ALA A 234 6.16 -3.73 16.95
C ALA A 234 5.74 -3.56 15.47
N MET A 235 4.49 -3.86 15.10
CA MET A 235 3.98 -3.62 13.74
C MET A 235 4.08 -2.15 13.31
N LYS A 236 3.84 -1.20 14.23
CA LYS A 236 4.02 0.24 13.93
C LYS A 236 5.49 0.59 13.70
N LEU A 237 6.38 0.03 14.52
CA LEU A 237 7.81 0.26 14.43
C LEU A 237 8.43 -0.36 13.16
N GLU A 238 7.90 -1.50 12.68
CA GLU A 238 8.25 -2.05 11.37
C GLU A 238 7.89 -1.09 10.22
N ILE A 239 6.70 -0.48 10.27
CA ILE A 239 6.33 0.56 9.29
C ILE A 239 7.30 1.74 9.38
N GLU A 240 7.57 2.27 10.58
CA GLU A 240 8.55 3.36 10.76
C GLU A 240 9.93 2.97 10.20
N PHE A 241 10.35 1.71 10.37
CA PHE A 241 11.61 1.21 9.82
C PHE A 241 11.65 1.26 8.29
N PHE A 242 10.62 0.76 7.60
CA PHE A 242 10.57 0.80 6.13
C PHE A 242 10.47 2.24 5.59
N TYR A 243 9.72 3.12 6.26
CA TYR A 243 9.58 4.52 5.86
C TYR A 243 10.82 5.37 6.16
N ALA A 244 11.66 4.97 7.12
CA ALA A 244 12.92 5.64 7.41
C ALA A 244 14.01 5.40 6.34
N GLN A 245 13.81 4.44 5.43
CA GLN A 245 14.75 4.18 4.35
C GLN A 245 14.70 5.31 3.32
N THR A 246 15.85 5.93 3.04
CA THR A 246 15.92 7.06 2.11
C THR A 246 15.77 6.59 0.68
N LEU A 247 14.77 7.11 -0.02
CA LEU A 247 14.61 6.95 -1.46
C LEU A 247 15.06 8.22 -2.18
N THR A 248 15.90 8.06 -3.18
CA THR A 248 16.41 9.15 -4.02
C THR A 248 15.73 9.16 -5.40
N GLN A 249 15.20 8.01 -5.82
CA GLN A 249 14.49 7.85 -7.07
C GLN A 249 13.03 8.31 -6.96
N PRO A 250 12.43 8.83 -8.05
CA PRO A 250 10.98 9.03 -8.13
C PRO A 250 10.26 7.68 -8.06
N THR A 251 9.29 7.55 -7.15
CA THR A 251 8.53 6.31 -6.95
C THR A 251 7.03 6.57 -7.03
N VAL A 252 6.33 5.74 -7.78
CA VAL A 252 4.87 5.67 -7.74
C VAL A 252 4.47 4.64 -6.70
N ILE A 253 3.71 5.08 -5.69
CA ILE A 253 3.24 4.23 -4.60
C ILE A 253 1.72 4.30 -4.51
N PRO A 254 1.04 3.17 -4.24
CA PRO A 254 -0.42 3.15 -4.13
C PRO A 254 -0.92 3.69 -2.78
N LEU A 255 -0.08 3.67 -1.73
CA LEU A 255 -0.41 4.13 -0.39
C LEU A 255 0.79 4.84 0.25
N THR A 256 0.55 5.98 0.90
CA THR A 256 1.55 6.64 1.76
C THR A 256 0.96 6.91 3.14
N LYS A 257 1.73 6.61 4.20
CA LYS A 257 1.36 6.91 5.59
C LYS A 257 2.10 8.11 6.15
N GLU A 258 3.38 8.24 5.83
CA GLU A 258 4.22 9.32 6.31
C GLU A 258 4.55 10.25 5.15
N HIS A 259 3.88 11.39 5.14
CA HIS A 259 4.22 12.50 4.27
C HIS A 259 5.11 13.46 5.05
N ASP A 260 6.37 13.60 4.62
CA ASP A 260 7.25 14.68 5.05
C ASP A 260 7.12 15.85 4.06
N PRO A 261 6.41 16.94 4.41
CA PRO A 261 6.13 18.03 3.49
C PRO A 261 7.39 18.83 3.13
N ALA A 262 8.44 18.76 3.96
CA ALA A 262 9.71 19.43 3.69
C ALA A 262 10.53 18.73 2.61
N ARG A 263 10.28 17.43 2.38
CA ARG A 263 11.05 16.59 1.46
C ARG A 263 10.23 16.09 0.27
N ASN A 264 8.94 15.89 0.48
CA ASN A 264 8.05 15.21 -0.46
C ASN A 264 7.00 16.19 -0.98
N ARG A 265 6.64 16.05 -2.26
CA ARG A 265 5.47 16.71 -2.84
C ARG A 265 4.49 15.66 -3.32
N LEU A 266 3.27 15.66 -2.81
CA LEU A 266 2.23 14.72 -3.26
C LEU A 266 1.60 15.24 -4.54
N MET A 267 1.46 14.38 -5.56
CA MET A 267 0.65 14.65 -6.74
C MET A 267 -0.53 13.71 -6.75
N ILE A 268 -1.72 14.26 -6.53
CA ILE A 268 -2.97 13.52 -6.48
C ILE A 268 -3.68 13.75 -7.81
N PHE A 269 -3.89 12.68 -8.57
CA PHE A 269 -4.71 12.70 -9.77
C PHE A 269 -6.06 12.08 -9.43
N SER A 270 -7.14 12.80 -9.73
CA SER A 270 -8.49 12.26 -9.66
C SER A 270 -9.15 12.46 -10.98
N ASP A 271 -9.79 11.42 -11.47
CA ASP A 271 -10.80 11.58 -12.50
C ASP A 271 -11.96 12.44 -11.96
N PHE A 272 -12.59 13.21 -12.84
CA PHE A 272 -13.66 14.13 -12.52
C PHE A 272 -15.02 13.49 -12.79
N ASP A 273 -15.19 12.92 -13.97
CA ASP A 273 -16.47 12.41 -14.45
C ASP A 273 -16.83 11.11 -13.74
N LEU A 274 -18.01 11.04 -13.09
CA LEU A 274 -18.50 9.89 -12.31
C LEU A 274 -17.69 9.59 -11.03
N THR A 275 -16.42 9.99 -10.97
CA THR A 275 -15.56 9.92 -9.78
C THR A 275 -15.82 11.09 -8.83
N CYS A 276 -15.79 12.33 -9.33
CA CYS A 276 -16.15 13.51 -8.55
C CYS A 276 -17.62 13.88 -8.74
N THR A 277 -18.16 13.71 -9.94
CA THR A 277 -19.53 14.06 -10.30
C THR A 277 -20.49 12.88 -10.14
N VAL A 278 -21.77 13.14 -9.85
CA VAL A 278 -22.80 12.07 -9.82
C VAL A 278 -23.26 11.71 -11.23
N VAL A 279 -23.16 12.65 -12.17
CA VAL A 279 -23.55 12.49 -13.56
C VAL A 279 -22.40 12.86 -14.48
N ASP A 280 -22.36 12.24 -15.65
CA ASP A 280 -21.41 12.57 -16.72
C ASP A 280 -21.52 14.05 -17.10
N SER A 281 -20.40 14.76 -17.07
CA SER A 281 -20.38 16.20 -17.33
C SER A 281 -20.51 16.54 -18.81
N SER A 282 -20.20 15.61 -19.72
CA SER A 282 -20.43 15.77 -21.16
C SER A 282 -21.93 15.81 -21.49
N ALA A 283 -22.73 14.99 -20.82
CA ALA A 283 -24.19 15.00 -20.93
C ALA A 283 -24.79 16.33 -20.43
N ILE A 284 -24.19 16.94 -19.41
CA ILE A 284 -24.59 18.27 -18.94
C ILE A 284 -24.35 19.31 -20.04
N LEU A 285 -23.17 19.33 -20.66
CA LEU A 285 -22.86 20.28 -21.73
C LEU A 285 -23.81 20.14 -22.93
N ALA A 286 -24.09 18.89 -23.32
CA ALA A 286 -25.06 18.61 -24.37
C ALA A 286 -26.45 19.14 -24.01
N GLU A 287 -26.91 18.95 -22.77
CA GLU A 287 -28.25 19.39 -22.39
C GLU A 287 -28.36 20.91 -22.23
N ILE A 288 -27.29 21.59 -21.81
CA ILE A 288 -27.21 23.06 -21.95
C ILE A 288 -27.35 23.46 -23.42
N ALA A 289 -26.65 22.77 -24.32
CA ALA A 289 -26.70 23.09 -25.74
C ALA A 289 -28.12 22.96 -26.29
N ILE A 290 -28.79 21.86 -25.95
CA ILE A 290 -30.15 21.52 -26.37
C ILE A 290 -31.20 22.51 -25.80
N VAL A 291 -31.09 22.87 -24.53
CA VAL A 291 -32.05 23.76 -23.84
C VAL A 291 -31.88 25.22 -24.28
N THR A 292 -30.65 25.65 -24.57
CA THR A 292 -30.35 27.02 -25.00
C THR A 292 -30.47 27.22 -26.52
N ALA A 293 -30.71 26.16 -27.28
CA ALA A 293 -30.86 26.24 -28.72
C ALA A 293 -32.17 26.89 -29.15
N PRO A 294 -32.17 27.59 -30.29
CA PRO A 294 -33.41 28.12 -30.87
C PRO A 294 -34.36 26.99 -31.22
N LYS A 295 -35.66 27.25 -31.03
CA LYS A 295 -36.72 26.36 -31.53
C LYS A 295 -36.77 26.48 -33.05
N SER A 296 -37.11 25.38 -33.75
CA SER A 296 -37.13 25.24 -35.21
C SER A 296 -37.81 26.39 -35.98
N ASP A 297 -38.71 27.13 -35.32
CA ASP A 297 -39.59 28.11 -35.95
C ASP A 297 -39.18 29.58 -35.72
N GLN A 298 -38.00 29.86 -35.13
CA GLN A 298 -37.52 31.23 -34.92
C GLN A 298 -36.45 31.62 -35.96
N ASN A 299 -36.77 32.60 -36.82
CA ASN A 299 -35.82 33.20 -37.76
C ASN A 299 -34.58 33.73 -37.02
N GLN A 300 -33.41 33.17 -37.31
CA GLN A 300 -32.16 33.69 -36.77
C GLN A 300 -31.84 35.06 -37.40
N PRO A 301 -31.55 36.10 -36.59
CA PRO A 301 -31.13 37.40 -37.12
C PRO A 301 -29.79 37.28 -37.86
N GLU A 302 -29.68 37.96 -39.01
CA GLU A 302 -28.48 37.96 -39.85
C GLU A 302 -27.24 38.42 -39.05
N GLY A 303 -26.23 37.56 -38.96
CA GLY A 303 -24.95 37.84 -38.29
C GLY A 303 -24.60 36.93 -37.09
N GLN A 304 -25.49 36.03 -36.67
CA GLN A 304 -25.18 35.03 -35.63
C GLN A 304 -24.62 33.72 -36.20
N ILE A 305 -23.84 33.01 -35.40
CA ILE A 305 -23.33 31.67 -35.71
C ILE A 305 -24.52 30.74 -35.96
N THR A 306 -24.60 30.15 -37.16
CA THR A 306 -25.63 29.14 -37.47
C THR A 306 -25.53 27.99 -36.48
N ARG A 307 -26.55 27.87 -35.63
CA ARG A 307 -26.66 26.87 -34.57
C ARG A 307 -27.78 25.89 -34.90
N MET A 308 -27.55 24.61 -34.63
CA MET A 308 -28.55 23.56 -34.77
C MET A 308 -29.78 23.86 -33.91
N SER A 309 -30.95 23.45 -34.38
CA SER A 309 -32.18 23.48 -33.59
C SER A 309 -32.13 22.50 -32.42
N SER A 310 -32.97 22.71 -31.40
CA SER A 310 -33.05 21.81 -30.23
C SER A 310 -33.29 20.34 -30.62
N SER A 311 -34.11 20.07 -31.65
CA SER A 311 -34.39 18.71 -32.14
C SER A 311 -33.19 18.08 -32.86
N GLU A 312 -32.49 18.85 -33.69
CA GLU A 312 -31.28 18.38 -34.36
C GLU A 312 -30.19 18.06 -33.34
N LEU A 313 -30.00 18.92 -32.32
CA LEU A 313 -29.03 18.66 -31.26
C LEU A 313 -29.34 17.39 -30.47
N ARG A 314 -30.60 17.13 -30.11
CA ARG A 314 -30.99 15.89 -29.42
C ARG A 314 -30.68 14.66 -30.27
N ASN A 315 -31.01 14.70 -31.55
CA ASN A 315 -30.76 13.58 -32.47
C ASN A 315 -29.26 13.34 -32.63
N THR A 316 -28.49 14.38 -32.93
CA THR A 316 -27.04 14.27 -33.12
C THR A 316 -26.33 13.84 -31.83
N TRP A 317 -26.72 14.36 -30.67
CA TRP A 317 -26.17 13.90 -29.39
C TRP A 317 -26.51 12.43 -29.12
N GLY A 318 -27.75 12.02 -29.41
CA GLY A 318 -28.17 10.61 -29.28
C GLY A 318 -27.36 9.68 -30.18
N GLU A 319 -27.15 10.04 -31.44
CA GLU A 319 -26.34 9.28 -32.40
C GLU A 319 -24.87 9.19 -31.94
N LEU A 320 -24.28 10.31 -31.52
CA LEU A 320 -22.89 10.35 -31.02
C LEU A 320 -22.73 9.50 -29.75
N SER A 321 -23.68 9.58 -28.82
CA SER A 321 -23.66 8.81 -27.57
C SER A 321 -23.83 7.32 -27.82
N GLN A 322 -24.75 6.92 -28.71
CA GLN A 322 -24.92 5.53 -29.10
C GLN A 322 -23.65 4.98 -29.76
N GLN A 323 -23.10 5.72 -30.73
CA GLN A 323 -21.86 5.33 -31.41
C GLN A 323 -20.68 5.23 -30.45
N TYR A 324 -20.55 6.16 -29.50
CA TYR A 324 -19.53 6.11 -28.46
C TYR A 324 -19.62 4.82 -27.64
N THR A 325 -20.81 4.48 -27.13
CA THR A 325 -21.02 3.29 -26.30
C THR A 325 -20.67 2.01 -27.06
N GLU A 326 -21.17 1.86 -28.29
CA GLU A 326 -20.91 0.68 -29.12
C GLU A 326 -19.41 0.53 -29.45
N GLU A 327 -18.76 1.61 -29.85
CA GLU A 327 -17.33 1.58 -30.18
C GLU A 327 -16.45 1.41 -28.92
N TYR A 328 -16.84 1.97 -27.77
CA TYR A 328 -16.14 1.79 -26.50
C TYR A 328 -16.18 0.33 -26.06
N GLU A 329 -17.35 -0.31 -26.10
CA GLU A 329 -17.50 -1.74 -25.79
C GLU A 329 -16.59 -2.59 -26.68
N GLN A 330 -16.62 -2.35 -28.00
CA GLN A 330 -15.73 -3.04 -28.95
C GLN A 330 -14.24 -2.77 -28.65
N CYS A 331 -13.90 -1.54 -28.27
CA CYS A 331 -12.54 -1.15 -27.93
C CYS A 331 -12.03 -1.94 -26.71
N ILE A 332 -12.83 -1.98 -25.64
CA ILE A 332 -12.51 -2.72 -24.41
C ILE A 332 -12.45 -4.23 -24.66
N GLU A 333 -13.43 -4.79 -25.38
CA GLU A 333 -13.42 -6.22 -25.76
C GLU A 333 -12.18 -6.59 -26.57
N SER A 334 -11.69 -5.69 -27.43
CA SER A 334 -10.47 -5.94 -28.22
C SER A 334 -9.17 -5.89 -27.41
N MET A 335 -9.21 -5.36 -26.19
CA MET A 335 -8.06 -5.24 -25.28
C MET A 335 -8.04 -6.31 -24.20
N LEU A 336 -9.22 -6.78 -23.77
CA LEU A 336 -9.33 -7.75 -22.71
C LEU A 336 -8.89 -9.13 -23.21
N PRO A 337 -7.90 -9.77 -22.55
CA PRO A 337 -7.50 -11.11 -22.92
C PRO A 337 -8.63 -12.10 -22.64
N SER A 338 -8.76 -13.12 -23.48
CA SER A 338 -9.78 -14.17 -23.33
C SER A 338 -9.49 -15.14 -22.17
N ASP A 339 -8.26 -15.16 -21.67
CA ASP A 339 -7.78 -16.03 -20.59
C ASP A 339 -6.93 -15.25 -19.57
N LYS A 340 -6.63 -15.88 -18.42
CA LYS A 340 -5.64 -15.35 -17.46
C LYS A 340 -4.24 -15.44 -18.07
N GLU A 341 -3.80 -14.36 -18.70
CA GLU A 341 -2.42 -14.19 -19.16
C GLU A 341 -1.53 -13.58 -18.06
N GLU A 342 -0.22 -13.83 -18.15
CA GLU A 342 0.78 -13.12 -17.36
C GLU A 342 0.79 -11.64 -17.75
N PHE A 343 1.10 -10.76 -16.78
CA PHE A 343 1.18 -9.33 -17.03
C PHE A 343 2.25 -9.02 -18.08
N ASN A 344 1.85 -8.35 -19.17
CA ASN A 344 2.75 -7.90 -20.21
C ASN A 344 2.63 -6.38 -20.39
N TYR A 345 3.73 -5.67 -20.11
CA TYR A 345 3.76 -4.21 -20.19
C TYR A 345 3.51 -3.69 -21.61
N GLU A 346 4.08 -4.32 -22.63
CA GLU A 346 3.90 -3.91 -24.03
C GLU A 346 2.44 -4.11 -24.50
N THR A 347 1.81 -5.20 -24.07
CA THR A 347 0.39 -5.45 -24.33
C THR A 347 -0.47 -4.39 -23.64
N LEU A 348 -0.21 -4.08 -22.37
CA LEU A 348 -0.92 -3.00 -21.66
C LEU A 348 -0.71 -1.64 -22.33
N HIS A 349 0.52 -1.30 -22.69
CA HIS A 349 0.85 -0.05 -23.37
C HIS A 349 0.08 0.05 -24.69
N THR A 350 0.13 -1.00 -25.52
CA THR A 350 -0.60 -1.06 -26.80
C THR A 350 -2.11 -0.95 -26.59
N ALA A 351 -2.67 -1.58 -25.54
CA ALA A 351 -4.08 -1.45 -25.19
C ALA A 351 -4.43 0.00 -24.82
N LEU A 352 -3.61 0.66 -24.01
CA LEU A 352 -3.79 2.06 -23.63
C LEU A 352 -3.67 3.02 -24.83
N GLU A 353 -2.78 2.74 -25.79
CA GLU A 353 -2.69 3.50 -27.04
C GLU A 353 -3.97 3.37 -27.87
N LYS A 354 -4.50 2.14 -28.02
CA LYS A 354 -5.77 1.90 -28.70
C LYS A 354 -6.93 2.65 -28.04
N LEU A 355 -6.99 2.65 -26.71
CA LEU A 355 -8.00 3.38 -25.94
C LEU A 355 -7.86 4.89 -26.17
N SER A 356 -6.63 5.41 -26.12
CA SER A 356 -6.33 6.81 -26.38
C SER A 356 -6.76 7.23 -27.79
N ASP A 357 -6.51 6.41 -28.80
CA ASP A 357 -6.89 6.71 -30.18
C ASP A 357 -8.40 6.62 -30.39
N PHE A 358 -9.10 5.70 -29.70
CA PHE A 358 -10.56 5.70 -29.65
C PHE A 358 -11.10 7.02 -29.08
N GLU A 359 -10.61 7.46 -27.92
CA GLU A 359 -11.02 8.71 -27.28
C GLU A 359 -10.78 9.93 -28.19
N LYS A 360 -9.62 10.00 -28.87
CA LYS A 360 -9.33 11.06 -29.84
C LYS A 360 -10.35 11.10 -30.98
N ARG A 361 -10.74 9.94 -31.52
CA ARG A 361 -11.75 9.85 -32.59
C ARG A 361 -13.13 10.26 -32.09
N ALA A 362 -13.55 9.78 -30.91
CA ALA A 362 -14.80 10.18 -30.29
C ALA A 362 -14.88 11.71 -30.09
N ASN A 363 -13.82 12.30 -29.53
CA ASN A 363 -13.73 13.75 -29.33
C ASN A 363 -13.76 14.51 -30.66
N SER A 364 -13.08 14.02 -31.70
CA SER A 364 -13.09 14.64 -33.03
C SER A 364 -14.49 14.66 -33.64
N ARG A 365 -15.27 13.58 -33.50
CA ARG A 365 -16.66 13.53 -33.97
C ARG A 365 -17.54 14.58 -33.29
N VAL A 366 -17.37 14.77 -31.98
CA VAL A 366 -18.13 15.79 -31.26
C VAL A 366 -17.76 17.19 -31.75
N ILE A 367 -16.48 17.47 -31.97
CA ILE A 367 -16.02 18.75 -32.53
C ILE A 367 -16.60 18.98 -33.93
N GLU A 368 -16.47 17.99 -34.81
CA GLU A 368 -16.94 18.04 -36.20
C GLU A 368 -18.46 18.19 -36.31
N SER A 369 -19.22 17.56 -35.41
CA SER A 369 -20.69 17.69 -35.34
C SER A 369 -21.15 19.11 -35.04
N GLY A 370 -20.32 19.91 -34.35
CA GLY A 370 -20.72 21.23 -33.87
C GLY A 370 -21.82 21.22 -32.81
N VAL A 371 -22.12 20.08 -32.17
CA VAL A 371 -23.21 19.93 -31.20
C VAL A 371 -23.07 20.88 -29.99
N LEU A 372 -21.83 21.26 -29.65
CA LEU A 372 -21.54 22.22 -28.57
C LEU A 372 -21.32 23.67 -29.05
N LYS A 373 -21.48 23.93 -30.36
CA LYS A 373 -21.19 25.25 -30.95
C LYS A 373 -22.20 26.29 -30.46
N GLY A 374 -21.67 27.45 -30.08
CA GLY A 374 -22.49 28.59 -29.63
C GLY A 374 -22.97 28.49 -28.17
N LEU A 375 -22.42 27.56 -27.38
CA LEU A 375 -22.62 27.56 -25.92
C LEU A 375 -22.07 28.85 -25.30
N ASN A 376 -22.87 29.43 -24.40
CA ASN A 376 -22.50 30.62 -23.64
C ASN A 376 -21.72 30.23 -22.37
N PHE A 377 -20.63 30.96 -22.11
CA PHE A 377 -19.81 30.83 -20.91
C PHE A 377 -20.62 30.93 -19.61
N GLU A 378 -21.57 31.85 -19.52
CA GLU A 378 -22.40 32.02 -18.31
C GLU A 378 -23.30 30.81 -18.05
N ASP A 379 -23.81 30.17 -19.11
CA ASP A 379 -24.62 28.97 -18.98
C ASP A 379 -23.77 27.77 -18.52
N ILE A 380 -22.55 27.64 -19.05
CA ILE A 380 -21.57 26.64 -18.61
C ILE A 380 -21.25 26.83 -17.13
N LYS A 381 -20.94 28.06 -16.71
CA LYS A 381 -20.62 28.37 -15.32
C LYS A 381 -21.78 28.04 -14.39
N ARG A 382 -22.99 28.47 -14.72
CA ARG A 382 -24.21 28.20 -13.93
C ARG A 382 -24.51 26.69 -13.84
N ALA A 383 -24.23 25.94 -14.89
CA ALA A 383 -24.39 24.48 -14.87
C ALA A 383 -23.35 23.82 -13.96
N GLY A 384 -22.09 24.26 -14.02
CA GLY A 384 -21.03 23.81 -13.13
C GLY A 384 -21.38 24.07 -11.67
N GLU A 385 -21.81 25.29 -11.31
CA GLU A 385 -22.20 25.65 -9.94
C GLU A 385 -23.35 24.79 -9.36
N ARG A 386 -24.18 24.19 -10.23
CA ARG A 386 -25.31 23.33 -9.86
C ARG A 386 -24.99 21.83 -9.97
N LEU A 387 -23.78 21.51 -10.36
CA LEU A 387 -23.35 20.14 -10.58
C LEU A 387 -23.26 19.43 -9.22
N ILE A 388 -23.89 18.26 -9.14
CA ILE A 388 -23.91 17.47 -7.91
C ILE A 388 -22.64 16.63 -7.88
N LEU A 389 -21.82 16.86 -6.86
CA LEU A 389 -20.62 16.09 -6.59
C LEU A 389 -20.93 14.90 -5.67
N GLN A 390 -20.14 13.84 -5.78
CA GLN A 390 -20.21 12.66 -4.93
C GLN A 390 -20.01 13.05 -3.45
N ASP A 391 -20.67 12.31 -2.56
CA ASP A 391 -20.59 12.56 -1.13
C ASP A 391 -19.15 12.52 -0.63
N GLY A 392 -18.73 13.59 0.06
CA GLY A 392 -17.38 13.72 0.61
C GLY A 392 -16.31 14.19 -0.40
N CYS A 393 -16.59 14.26 -1.70
CA CYS A 393 -15.64 14.72 -2.73
C CYS A 393 -15.13 16.14 -2.42
N THR A 394 -16.06 17.10 -2.25
CA THR A 394 -15.71 18.49 -1.94
C THR A 394 -14.91 18.59 -0.64
N ASN A 395 -15.34 17.88 0.41
CA ASN A 395 -14.66 17.89 1.70
C ASN A 395 -13.24 17.30 1.62
N PHE A 396 -13.04 16.25 0.83
CA PHE A 396 -11.74 15.64 0.59
C PHE A 396 -10.79 16.61 -0.10
N LEU A 397 -11.23 17.20 -1.22
CA LEU A 397 -10.41 18.15 -1.99
C LEU A 397 -10.12 19.44 -1.20
N GLN A 398 -11.11 19.98 -0.49
CA GLN A 398 -10.90 21.13 0.40
C GLN A 398 -9.88 20.84 1.50
N LYS A 399 -9.94 19.64 2.11
CA LYS A 399 -8.97 19.28 3.17
C LYS A 399 -7.55 19.27 2.63
N ILE A 400 -7.34 18.74 1.43
CA ILE A 400 -6.03 18.71 0.78
C ILE A 400 -5.55 20.13 0.46
N VAL A 401 -6.40 20.95 -0.16
CA VAL A 401 -6.02 22.31 -0.60
C VAL A 401 -5.80 23.26 0.58
N LYS A 402 -6.54 23.09 1.69
CA LYS A 402 -6.41 23.93 2.89
C LYS A 402 -5.28 23.49 3.82
N ASP A 403 -4.80 22.27 3.70
CA ASP A 403 -3.68 21.79 4.51
C ASP A 403 -2.35 22.22 3.89
N GLU A 404 -1.88 23.40 4.28
CA GLU A 404 -0.58 23.92 3.85
C GLU A 404 0.59 23.00 4.28
N ASN A 405 0.37 22.16 5.29
CA ASN A 405 1.36 21.18 5.73
C ASN A 405 1.31 19.89 4.91
N LEU A 406 0.51 19.76 3.85
CA LEU A 406 0.44 18.56 3.04
C LEU A 406 1.31 18.61 1.77
N ASN A 407 1.92 19.77 1.45
CA ASN A 407 2.72 20.02 0.23
C ASN A 407 2.22 19.20 -0.99
N ALA A 408 0.95 19.38 -1.33
CA ALA A 408 0.25 18.56 -2.31
C ALA A 408 -0.28 19.38 -3.47
N ASN A 409 -0.27 18.79 -4.66
CA ASN A 409 -1.04 19.24 -5.79
C ASN A 409 -2.18 18.28 -6.05
N VAL A 410 -3.36 18.83 -6.34
CA VAL A 410 -4.47 18.06 -6.89
C VAL A 410 -4.61 18.40 -8.37
N HIS A 411 -4.69 17.37 -9.19
CA HIS A 411 -4.98 17.44 -10.61
C HIS A 411 -6.28 16.69 -10.88
N LEU A 412 -7.32 17.43 -11.25
CA LEU A 412 -8.56 16.84 -11.73
C LEU A 412 -8.42 16.62 -13.23
N LEU A 413 -8.52 15.35 -13.62
CA LEU A 413 -8.49 14.89 -15.00
C LEU A 413 -9.93 14.63 -15.42
N SER A 414 -10.26 14.98 -16.65
CA SER A 414 -11.60 14.81 -17.18
C SER A 414 -11.48 14.66 -18.69
N TYR A 415 -12.31 13.80 -19.27
CA TYR A 415 -12.50 13.77 -20.72
C TYR A 415 -13.46 14.88 -21.17
N CYS A 416 -14.13 15.57 -20.23
CA CYS A 416 -14.95 16.75 -20.50
C CYS A 416 -14.10 17.88 -21.10
N TRP A 417 -14.56 18.40 -22.24
CA TRP A 417 -13.86 19.41 -23.01
C TRP A 417 -13.90 20.83 -22.42
N CYS A 418 -14.35 20.98 -21.17
CA CYS A 418 -14.60 22.30 -20.58
C CYS A 418 -14.01 22.46 -19.17
N GLY A 419 -12.80 23.02 -19.10
CA GLY A 419 -12.17 23.36 -17.82
C GLY A 419 -12.96 24.38 -16.99
N ASP A 420 -13.78 25.23 -17.62
CA ASP A 420 -14.61 26.21 -16.92
C ASP A 420 -15.79 25.56 -16.19
N LEU A 421 -16.37 24.49 -16.74
CA LEU A 421 -17.39 23.70 -16.06
C LEU A 421 -16.81 23.08 -14.78
N ILE A 422 -15.62 22.49 -14.88
CA ILE A 422 -14.92 21.86 -13.74
C ILE A 422 -14.62 22.91 -12.67
N ARG A 423 -14.02 24.06 -13.05
CA ARG A 423 -13.74 25.15 -12.09
C ARG A 423 -15.02 25.65 -11.43
N ALA A 424 -16.11 25.80 -12.19
CA ALA A 424 -17.38 26.24 -11.67
C ALA A 424 -18.00 25.23 -10.68
N ALA A 425 -17.84 23.92 -10.93
CA ALA A 425 -18.30 22.86 -10.03
C ALA A 425 -17.65 22.91 -8.63
N PHE A 426 -16.41 23.40 -8.55
CA PHE A 426 -15.73 23.61 -7.29
C PHE A 426 -15.85 25.04 -6.75
N SER A 427 -16.29 26.02 -7.54
CA SER A 427 -16.37 27.42 -7.11
C SER A 427 -17.42 27.72 -6.03
N SER A 428 -18.44 26.87 -5.90
CA SER A 428 -19.50 27.01 -4.89
C SER A 428 -19.11 26.42 -3.53
N GLY A 429 -17.92 25.81 -3.41
CA GLY A 429 -17.49 25.15 -2.18
C GLY A 429 -15.99 25.18 -1.87
N VAL A 430 -15.07 25.35 -2.83
CA VAL A 430 -13.61 25.26 -2.60
C VAL A 430 -12.97 26.62 -2.43
#